data_AF-A0A8J4XH84-F1
#
_entry.id   AF-A0A8J4XH84-F1
#
_cell.length_a   1.000
_cell.length_b   1.000
_cell.length_c   1.000
_cell.angle_alpha   90.00
_cell.angle_beta   90.00
_cell.angle_gamma   90.00
#
_symmetry.space_group_name_H-M   'P 1'
#
loop_
_entity.id
_entity.type
_entity.pdbx_description
1 polymer ?
#
loop_
_entity_poly.entity_id
_entity_poly.type
_entity_poly.pdbx_seq_one_letter_code
_entity_poly.pdbx_strand_id
1 'polypeptide(L)'
;MLGQLGRPWSAIRSRLDMGAGLELHCLLWVLALALQTWVGAAEKLDELDPVVTTAYGKLRGFKKELNNEILGPVIQFLGVPYAAPPTGERRFQPPEPPTPWHDIRNATHFAPVCPQSVVEGRLPDVMLPVWFTNGLEVVSTYVQEQSEDCLFLNIYVPTED
;
A
#
# COMPACT_ATOMS: atom_id res chain seq x y z
N MET A 1 2.83 -61.53 -78.67
CA MET A 1 2.86 -62.65 -77.70
C MET A 1 3.92 -62.29 -76.66
N LEU A 2 3.58 -62.45 -75.36
CA LEU A 2 4.40 -62.21 -74.15
C LEU A 2 4.63 -60.72 -73.80
N GLY A 3 4.47 -60.22 -72.57
CA GLY A 3 4.19 -60.82 -71.27
C GLY A 3 4.57 -59.79 -70.18
N GLN A 4 3.72 -59.64 -69.15
CA GLN A 4 3.81 -58.65 -68.04
C GLN A 4 5.01 -58.87 -67.09
N LEU A 5 5.40 -57.83 -66.31
CA LEU A 5 5.57 -57.91 -64.83
C LEU A 5 6.06 -56.59 -64.19
N GLY A 6 5.48 -56.20 -63.03
CA GLY A 6 6.17 -55.49 -61.94
C GLY A 6 5.67 -54.09 -61.52
N ARG A 7 4.80 -54.04 -60.48
CA ARG A 7 4.51 -52.87 -59.60
C ARG A 7 5.67 -52.62 -58.60
N PRO A 8 5.62 -51.71 -57.57
CA PRO A 8 4.83 -50.49 -57.27
C PRO A 8 5.74 -49.29 -56.84
N TRP A 9 5.13 -48.20 -56.34
CA TRP A 9 5.63 -47.09 -55.47
C TRP A 9 5.25 -45.74 -56.11
N SER A 10 4.61 -44.77 -55.45
CA SER A 10 4.27 -44.55 -54.06
C SER A 10 3.07 -43.60 -54.03
N ALA A 11 2.10 -43.86 -53.14
CA ALA A 11 1.02 -42.92 -52.89
C ALA A 11 1.60 -41.75 -52.07
N ILE A 12 1.71 -40.58 -52.70
CA ILE A 12 2.00 -39.33 -51.99
C ILE A 12 0.76 -38.98 -51.17
N ARG A 13 0.92 -39.10 -49.86
CA ARG A 13 -0.02 -38.71 -48.83
C ARG A 13 -0.09 -37.18 -48.79
N SER A 14 -1.12 -36.59 -49.40
CA SER A 14 -1.49 -35.19 -49.11
C SER A 14 -2.44 -35.18 -47.91
N ARG A 15 -1.87 -35.10 -46.69
CA ARG A 15 -2.62 -34.60 -45.54
C ARG A 15 -2.76 -33.10 -45.73
N LEU A 16 -4.00 -32.63 -45.85
CA LEU A 16 -4.32 -31.20 -45.79
C LEU A 16 -3.99 -30.68 -44.39
N ASP A 17 -3.11 -29.68 -44.31
CA ASP A 17 -2.79 -28.93 -43.08
C ASP A 17 -3.99 -28.06 -42.69
N MET A 18 -4.87 -28.63 -41.87
CA MET A 18 -6.06 -27.99 -41.31
C MET A 18 -5.83 -27.50 -39.85
N GLY A 19 -4.56 -27.39 -39.42
CA GLY A 19 -4.16 -27.13 -38.03
C GLY A 19 -3.73 -25.70 -37.70
N ALA A 20 -3.30 -24.89 -38.67
CA ALA A 20 -2.68 -23.59 -38.39
C ALA A 20 -3.65 -22.48 -37.92
N GLY A 21 -4.91 -22.53 -38.34
CA GLY A 21 -5.93 -21.53 -37.97
C GLY A 21 -6.48 -21.70 -36.55
N LEU A 22 -6.49 -22.94 -36.04
CA LEU A 22 -6.95 -23.27 -34.69
C LEU A 22 -5.91 -22.89 -33.63
N GLU A 23 -4.63 -23.11 -33.94
CA GLU A 23 -3.48 -22.72 -33.11
C GLU A 23 -3.44 -21.20 -32.86
N LEU A 24 -3.63 -20.37 -33.90
CA LEU A 24 -3.62 -18.92 -33.76
C LEU A 24 -4.81 -18.39 -32.93
N HIS A 25 -6.00 -18.98 -33.10
CA HIS A 25 -7.17 -18.62 -32.29
C HIS A 25 -6.97 -19.00 -30.82
N CYS A 26 -6.44 -20.19 -30.53
CA CYS A 26 -6.12 -20.60 -29.17
C CYS A 26 -5.10 -19.66 -28.52
N LEU A 27 -4.05 -19.26 -29.25
CA LEU A 27 -3.06 -18.31 -28.75
C LEU A 27 -3.64 -16.92 -28.48
N LEU A 28 -4.51 -16.41 -29.36
CA LEU A 28 -5.19 -15.13 -29.16
C LEU A 28 -6.14 -15.17 -27.96
N TRP A 29 -6.87 -16.26 -27.75
CA TRP A 29 -7.74 -16.46 -26.58
C TRP A 29 -6.94 -16.57 -25.28
N VAL A 30 -5.81 -17.30 -25.29
CA VAL A 30 -4.92 -17.41 -24.12
C VAL A 30 -4.29 -16.05 -23.79
N LEU A 31 -3.85 -15.29 -24.80
CA LEU A 31 -3.34 -13.93 -24.60
C LEU A 31 -4.42 -12.97 -24.09
N ALA A 32 -5.65 -13.05 -24.60
CA ALA A 32 -6.77 -12.25 -24.12
C ALA A 32 -7.13 -12.59 -22.67
N LEU A 33 -7.17 -13.87 -22.30
CA LEU A 33 -7.40 -14.33 -20.93
C LEU A 33 -6.25 -13.90 -20.00
N ALA A 34 -5.00 -13.98 -20.46
CA ALA A 34 -3.85 -13.49 -19.70
C ALA A 34 -3.90 -11.97 -19.51
N LEU A 35 -4.34 -11.21 -20.52
CA LEU A 35 -4.51 -9.76 -20.41
C LEU A 35 -5.62 -9.41 -19.41
N GLN A 36 -6.73 -10.16 -19.41
CA GLN A 36 -7.83 -9.99 -18.47
C GLN A 36 -7.43 -10.27 -17.02
N THR A 37 -6.63 -11.29 -16.76
CA THR A 37 -6.14 -11.60 -15.39
C THR A 37 -5.14 -10.57 -14.89
N TRP A 38 -4.33 -9.98 -15.78
CA TRP A 38 -3.39 -8.91 -15.42
C TRP A 38 -4.08 -7.61 -15.02
N VAL A 39 -5.15 -7.21 -15.73
CA VAL A 39 -5.89 -5.97 -15.41
C VAL A 39 -6.56 -6.06 -14.03
N GLY A 40 -7.25 -7.15 -13.71
CA GLY A 40 -7.91 -7.31 -12.41
C GLY A 40 -6.95 -7.40 -11.21
N ALA A 41 -5.71 -7.85 -11.43
CA ALA A 41 -4.69 -7.87 -10.38
C ALA A 41 -4.16 -6.46 -10.05
N ALA A 42 -4.10 -5.55 -11.03
CA ALA A 42 -3.62 -4.19 -10.85
C ALA A 42 -4.59 -3.32 -10.04
N GLU A 43 -5.90 -3.42 -10.31
CA GLU A 43 -6.92 -2.64 -9.58
C GLU A 43 -6.96 -2.98 -8.09
N LYS A 44 -6.82 -4.27 -7.74
CA LYS A 44 -6.83 -4.72 -6.34
C LYS A 44 -5.64 -4.24 -5.51
N LEU A 45 -4.52 -3.94 -6.16
CA LEU A 45 -3.32 -3.40 -5.50
C LEU A 45 -3.50 -1.91 -5.15
N ASP A 46 -4.20 -1.14 -5.98
CA ASP A 46 -4.43 0.29 -5.78
C ASP A 46 -5.38 0.57 -4.60
N GLU A 47 -6.34 -0.34 -4.36
CA GLU A 47 -7.27 -0.25 -3.22
C GLU A 47 -6.59 -0.49 -1.85
N LEU A 48 -5.55 -1.32 -1.82
CA LEU A 48 -4.83 -1.68 -0.58
C LEU A 48 -3.69 -0.71 -0.26
N ASP A 49 -3.14 -0.04 -1.28
CA ASP A 49 -1.97 0.84 -1.17
C ASP A 49 -2.28 2.27 -1.66
N PRO A 50 -3.20 3.01 -0.97
CA PRO A 50 -3.68 4.29 -1.45
C PRO A 50 -2.57 5.34 -1.47
N VAL A 51 -2.35 5.94 -2.64
CA VAL A 51 -1.37 7.01 -2.84
C VAL A 51 -2.08 8.35 -3.11
N VAL A 52 -1.78 9.36 -2.28
CA VAL A 52 -2.33 10.72 -2.40
C VAL A 52 -1.22 11.73 -2.68
N THR A 53 -1.52 12.72 -3.51
CA THR A 53 -0.60 13.85 -3.77
C THR A 53 -0.92 15.01 -2.84
N THR A 54 0.09 15.51 -2.13
CA THR A 54 0.00 16.72 -1.29
C THR A 54 0.77 17.88 -1.94
N ALA A 55 0.72 19.07 -1.33
CA ALA A 55 1.55 20.20 -1.74
C ALA A 55 3.07 19.94 -1.61
N TYR A 56 3.48 18.97 -0.80
CA TYR A 56 4.90 18.69 -0.48
C TYR A 56 5.41 17.39 -1.12
N GLY A 57 4.54 16.59 -1.74
CA GLY A 57 4.93 15.32 -2.36
C GLY A 57 3.85 14.25 -2.22
N LYS A 58 4.15 13.04 -2.70
CA LYS A 58 3.22 11.90 -2.66
C LYS A 58 3.34 11.15 -1.34
N LEU A 59 2.20 10.72 -0.80
CA LEU A 59 2.08 9.92 0.41
C LEU A 59 1.41 8.59 0.10
N ARG A 60 1.93 7.53 0.69
CA ARG A 60 1.31 6.20 0.70
C ARG A 60 0.70 5.94 2.08
N GLY A 61 -0.61 5.67 2.11
CA GLY A 61 -1.33 5.23 3.29
C GLY A 61 -1.59 3.72 3.25
N PHE A 62 -2.56 3.26 4.04
CA PHE A 62 -3.06 1.88 3.98
C PHE A 62 -4.53 1.80 4.39
N LYS A 63 -5.26 0.83 3.84
CA LYS A 63 -6.64 0.53 4.24
C LYS A 63 -6.66 -0.25 5.57
N LYS A 64 -7.52 0.17 6.50
CA LYS A 64 -7.71 -0.47 7.79
C LYS A 64 -9.18 -0.83 8.01
N GLU A 65 -9.41 -2.13 8.13
CA GLU A 65 -10.71 -2.67 8.58
C GLU A 65 -10.96 -2.35 10.05
N LEU A 66 -12.22 -2.04 10.37
CA LEU A 66 -12.66 -1.75 11.72
C LEU A 66 -13.22 -3.03 12.37
N ASN A 67 -13.08 -3.14 13.69
CA ASN A 67 -13.66 -4.26 14.45
C ASN A 67 -15.16 -4.02 14.71
N ASN A 68 -15.93 -3.83 13.64
CA ASN A 68 -17.37 -3.60 13.66
C ASN A 68 -17.96 -4.02 12.30
N GLU A 69 -19.07 -4.76 12.30
CA GLU A 69 -19.68 -5.31 11.07
C GLU A 69 -20.44 -4.26 10.24
N ILE A 70 -20.81 -3.13 10.84
CA ILE A 70 -21.62 -2.08 10.20
C ILE A 70 -20.75 -0.95 9.65
N LEU A 71 -19.61 -0.69 10.28
CA LEU A 71 -18.73 0.41 9.87
C LEU A 71 -17.81 -0.04 8.74
N GLY A 72 -17.79 0.75 7.66
CA GLY A 72 -16.86 0.57 6.57
C GLY A 72 -15.40 0.82 6.99
N PRO A 73 -14.44 0.40 6.14
CA PRO A 73 -13.03 0.61 6.40
C PRO A 73 -12.62 2.09 6.39
N VAL A 74 -11.41 2.36 6.83
CA VAL A 74 -10.80 3.70 6.76
C VAL A 74 -9.44 3.64 6.08
N ILE A 75 -9.08 4.67 5.34
CA ILE A 75 -7.70 4.87 4.88
C ILE A 75 -6.95 5.66 5.94
N GLN A 76 -5.77 5.16 6.32
CA GLN A 76 -4.90 5.80 7.30
C GLN A 76 -3.62 6.31 6.64
N PHE A 77 -3.26 7.55 6.97
CA PHE A 77 -1.95 8.13 6.72
C PHE A 77 -1.35 8.52 8.06
N LEU A 78 -0.37 7.74 8.53
CA LEU A 78 0.27 7.90 9.83
C LEU A 78 1.66 8.50 9.69
N GLY A 79 2.05 9.36 10.62
CA GLY A 79 3.40 9.95 10.62
C GLY A 79 3.64 10.90 9.44
N VAL A 80 2.62 11.68 9.03
CA VAL A 80 2.74 12.65 7.94
C VAL A 80 3.44 13.92 8.45
N PRO A 81 4.61 14.32 7.89
CA PRO A 81 5.31 15.52 8.35
C PRO A 81 4.51 16.77 7.95
N TYR A 82 4.21 17.62 8.93
CA TYR A 82 3.52 18.90 8.69
C TYR A 82 4.41 20.13 8.92
N ALA A 83 5.60 19.93 9.46
CA ALA A 83 6.62 20.95 9.66
C ALA A 83 8.03 20.35 9.56
N ALA A 84 9.03 21.19 9.39
CA ALA A 84 10.43 20.77 9.48
C ALA A 84 10.81 20.40 10.94
N PRO A 85 11.78 19.48 11.14
CA PRO A 85 12.20 19.07 12.49
C PRO A 85 12.64 20.28 13.34
N PRO A 86 12.10 20.47 14.57
CA PRO A 86 12.41 21.61 15.44
C PRO A 86 13.69 21.37 16.25
N THR A 87 14.74 20.86 15.61
CA THR A 87 16.01 20.45 16.23
C THR A 87 17.11 21.50 16.03
N GLY A 88 18.15 21.45 16.87
CA GLY A 88 19.29 22.37 16.77
C GLY A 88 18.87 23.83 16.92
N GLU A 89 19.31 24.68 15.99
CA GLU A 89 19.00 26.12 15.97
C GLU A 89 17.50 26.43 15.79
N ARG A 90 16.69 25.45 15.37
CA ARG A 90 15.23 25.58 15.24
C ARG A 90 14.51 25.37 16.57
N ARG A 91 15.21 24.92 17.62
CA ARG A 91 14.62 24.74 18.93
C ARG A 91 14.19 26.10 19.49
N PHE A 92 12.98 26.16 20.06
CA PHE A 92 12.36 27.39 20.59
C PHE A 92 12.10 28.48 19.52
N GLN A 93 12.16 28.12 18.24
CA GLN A 93 11.67 28.96 17.16
C GLN A 93 10.27 28.52 16.72
N PRO A 94 9.49 29.39 16.06
CA PRO A 94 8.25 28.97 15.40
C PRO A 94 8.52 27.84 14.39
N PRO A 95 7.55 26.92 14.18
CA PRO A 95 7.71 25.84 13.22
C PRO A 95 7.78 26.38 11.78
N GLU A 96 8.61 25.75 10.96
CA GLU A 96 8.73 26.03 9.52
C GLU A 96 8.04 24.95 8.69
N PRO A 97 7.59 25.23 7.46
CA PRO A 97 7.04 24.23 6.55
C PRO A 97 8.00 23.04 6.32
N PRO A 98 7.48 21.83 6.05
CA PRO A 98 8.30 20.68 5.76
C PRO A 98 8.99 20.83 4.41
N THR A 99 10.15 20.18 4.25
CA THR A 99 10.84 20.14 2.95
C THR A 99 10.06 19.23 1.99
N PRO A 100 9.75 19.67 0.76
CA PRO A 100 9.13 18.80 -0.24
C PRO A 100 10.00 17.59 -0.59
N TRP A 101 9.37 16.50 -1.01
CA TRP A 101 10.05 15.27 -1.42
C TRP A 101 9.56 14.80 -2.80
N HIS A 102 10.44 14.12 -3.54
CA HIS A 102 10.16 13.68 -4.92
C HIS A 102 9.51 12.31 -5.00
N ASP A 103 9.95 11.36 -4.18
CA ASP A 103 9.47 9.98 -4.20
C ASP A 103 8.14 9.81 -3.44
N ILE A 104 7.57 8.60 -3.45
CA ILE A 104 6.41 8.30 -2.61
C ILE A 104 6.89 8.06 -1.18
N ARG A 105 6.47 8.90 -0.24
CA ARG A 105 6.78 8.73 1.18
C ARG A 105 5.76 7.81 1.84
N ASN A 106 6.24 6.80 2.56
CA ASN A 106 5.38 5.91 3.34
C ASN A 106 4.86 6.63 4.59
N ALA A 107 3.53 6.60 4.76
CA ALA A 107 2.80 7.09 5.92
C ALA A 107 1.97 5.95 6.53
N THR A 108 2.63 4.83 6.84
CA THR A 108 1.98 3.58 7.29
C THR A 108 2.23 3.24 8.75
N HIS A 109 3.05 4.04 9.45
CA HIS A 109 3.39 3.86 10.85
C HIS A 109 3.41 5.20 11.57
N PHE A 110 3.14 5.19 12.88
CA PHE A 110 3.31 6.39 13.69
C PHE A 110 4.78 6.83 13.69
N ALA A 111 4.99 8.14 13.63
CA ALA A 111 6.29 8.74 13.88
C ALA A 111 6.56 8.85 15.39
N PRO A 112 7.81 9.10 15.81
CA PRO A 112 8.12 9.30 17.22
C PRO A 112 7.28 10.42 17.84
N VAL A 113 6.87 10.24 19.09
CA VAL A 113 6.16 11.28 19.84
C VAL A 113 7.13 12.34 20.33
N CYS A 114 6.62 13.51 20.70
CA CYS A 114 7.45 14.55 21.30
C CYS A 114 8.00 14.13 22.67
N PRO A 115 9.17 14.65 23.08
CA PRO A 115 9.81 14.25 24.33
C PRO A 115 8.95 14.59 25.55
N GLN A 116 8.71 13.60 26.40
CA GLN A 116 7.84 13.71 27.57
C GLN A 116 8.21 12.66 28.64
N SER A 117 8.05 13.03 29.91
CA SER A 117 8.30 12.13 31.05
C SER A 117 6.98 11.64 31.63
N VAL A 118 6.53 10.46 31.21
CA VAL A 118 5.32 9.80 31.73
C VAL A 118 5.73 8.76 32.77
N VAL A 119 6.00 9.23 33.99
CA VAL A 119 6.41 8.39 35.13
C VAL A 119 5.36 8.49 36.22
N GLU A 120 4.93 7.35 36.74
CA GLU A 120 3.97 7.26 37.84
C GLU A 120 4.44 8.12 39.03
N GLY A 121 3.54 8.92 39.60
CA GLY A 121 3.84 9.85 40.69
C GLY A 121 4.47 11.20 40.30
N ARG A 122 4.80 11.41 39.01
CA ARG A 122 5.19 12.75 38.49
C ARG A 122 4.10 13.44 37.67
N LEU A 123 3.00 12.73 37.44
CA LEU A 123 1.86 13.23 36.67
C LEU A 123 0.85 13.91 37.61
N PRO A 124 0.29 15.07 37.24
CA PRO A 124 -0.75 15.72 38.02
C PRO A 124 -2.10 15.01 37.84
N ASP A 125 -2.38 14.03 38.68
CA ASP A 125 -3.56 13.16 38.56
C ASP A 125 -4.90 13.92 38.53
N VAL A 126 -4.99 15.04 39.25
CA VAL A 126 -6.21 15.88 39.29
C VAL A 126 -6.45 16.69 38.00
N MET A 127 -5.43 16.83 37.14
CA MET A 127 -5.53 17.57 35.88
C MET A 127 -5.67 16.66 34.67
N LEU A 128 -5.24 15.40 34.78
CA LEU A 128 -5.24 14.45 33.68
C LEU A 128 -6.51 13.59 33.67
N PRO A 129 -6.94 13.09 32.49
CA PRO A 129 -8.09 12.20 32.42
C PRO A 129 -7.82 10.89 33.17
N VAL A 130 -8.84 10.40 33.88
CA VAL A 130 -8.75 9.15 34.68
C VAL A 130 -8.32 7.95 33.84
N TRP A 131 -8.79 7.84 32.59
CA TRP A 131 -8.38 6.74 31.70
C TRP A 131 -6.88 6.77 31.35
N PHE A 132 -6.26 7.95 31.39
CA PHE A 132 -4.83 8.13 31.13
C PHE A 132 -4.01 7.72 32.36
N THR A 133 -4.36 8.24 33.54
CA THR A 133 -3.64 8.00 34.79
C THR A 133 -3.81 6.58 35.32
N ASN A 134 -4.97 5.95 35.09
CA ASN A 134 -5.19 4.54 35.49
C ASN A 134 -4.67 3.55 34.44
N GLY A 135 -4.32 4.02 33.24
CA GLY A 135 -3.89 3.21 32.11
C GLY A 135 -2.41 3.38 31.77
N LEU A 136 -1.57 3.81 32.72
CA LEU A 136 -0.18 4.20 32.45
C LEU A 136 0.66 3.12 31.78
N GLU A 137 0.41 1.85 32.06
CA GLU A 137 1.08 0.74 31.38
C GLU A 137 0.81 0.79 29.86
N VAL A 138 -0.46 0.87 29.46
CA VAL A 138 -0.87 0.95 28.05
C VAL A 138 -0.39 2.26 27.44
N VAL A 139 -0.61 3.40 28.10
CA VAL A 139 -0.16 4.71 27.64
C VAL A 139 1.35 4.72 27.40
N SER A 140 2.13 4.08 28.26
CA SER A 140 3.59 4.02 28.12
C SER A 140 3.98 3.45 26.77
N THR A 141 3.27 2.43 26.26
CA THR A 141 3.53 1.80 24.95
C THR A 141 3.40 2.77 23.78
N TYR A 142 2.54 3.79 23.88
CA TYR A 142 2.36 4.81 22.85
C TYR A 142 3.43 5.90 22.87
N VAL A 143 4.16 6.05 23.98
CA VAL A 143 5.13 7.13 24.18
C VAL A 143 6.56 6.64 24.41
N GLN A 144 6.86 5.37 24.14
CA GLN A 144 8.21 4.81 24.32
C GLN A 144 9.20 5.38 23.30
N GLU A 145 8.77 5.53 22.05
CA GLU A 145 9.59 6.07 20.96
C GLU A 145 9.44 7.59 20.89
N GLN A 146 10.42 8.30 21.46
CA GLN A 146 10.42 9.75 21.53
C GLN A 146 11.56 10.36 20.71
N SER A 147 11.30 11.50 20.08
CA SER A 147 12.31 12.29 19.36
C SER A 147 11.93 13.77 19.41
N GLU A 148 12.91 14.67 19.33
CA GLU A 148 12.62 16.09 19.07
C GLU A 148 12.10 16.32 17.65
N ASP A 149 12.44 15.46 16.71
CA ASP A 149 11.77 15.38 15.42
C ASP A 149 10.42 14.65 15.60
N CYS A 150 9.39 15.40 15.99
CA CYS A 150 8.07 14.88 16.34
C CYS A 150 6.90 15.64 15.69
N LEU A 151 7.14 16.56 14.75
CA LEU A 151 6.10 17.38 14.13
C LEU A 151 5.39 16.63 12.99
N PHE A 152 4.66 15.60 13.39
CA PHE A 152 3.87 14.73 12.51
C PHE A 152 2.39 14.75 12.88
N LEU A 153 1.54 14.47 11.90
CA LEU A 153 0.10 14.28 12.09
C LEU A 153 -0.35 12.96 11.50
N ASN A 154 -1.56 12.55 11.88
CA ASN A 154 -2.20 11.33 11.40
C ASN A 154 -3.57 11.70 10.79
N ILE A 155 -3.91 11.10 9.65
CA ILE A 155 -5.14 11.35 8.91
C ILE A 155 -5.90 10.03 8.79
N TYR A 156 -7.18 10.06 9.14
CA TYR A 156 -8.12 8.93 9.00
C TYR A 156 -9.23 9.37 8.06
N VAL A 157 -9.27 8.78 6.87
CA VAL A 157 -10.24 9.12 5.82
C VAL A 157 -11.25 7.98 5.74
N PRO A 158 -12.55 8.22 5.95
CA PRO A 158 -13.57 7.20 5.73
C PRO A 158 -13.61 6.84 4.25
N THR A 159 -13.75 5.55 3.93
CA THR A 159 -14.15 5.13 2.58
C THR A 159 -15.67 5.11 2.55
N GLU A 160 -16.28 5.95 1.71
CA GLU A 160 -17.70 5.82 1.42
C GLU A 160 -17.89 4.56 0.57
N ASP A 161 -18.76 3.66 1.02
CA ASP A 161 -19.42 2.66 0.17
C ASP A 161 -20.77 3.21 -0.29
#